data_AF-A0A7V5DWG5-F1
#
_entry.id   AF-A0A7V5DWG5-F1
#
_cell.length_a   1.000
_cell.length_b   1.000
_cell.length_c   1.000
_cell.angle_alpha   90.00
_cell.angle_beta   90.00
_cell.angle_gamma   90.00
#
_symmetry.space_group_name_H-M   'P 1'
#
loop_
_entity.id
_entity.type
_entity.pdbx_description
1 polymer ?
#
loop_
_entity_poly.entity_id
_entity_poly.type
_entity_poly.pdbx_seq_one_letter_code
_entity_poly.pdbx_strand_id
1 'polypeptide(L)'
;MPKELTHWYLAEKVAHAILTPMEREDSRLYSAPLDPTPSDLAPSYPALARCIRSAPYTFLLGAVGPDYLFYYLKGTERETFQAAAMVLHGRDGGNTLRPLVSAVEAYGGRFDLAVGAFLLGYLAHVVGDAVFHPLVLYSVGKGQGRPQYEHHVLESALDLYVLKHWGNEEGALPSRRTTLAGPATRALPTTLKELTYGMTESGELSREEFLRLLGVVSFLGGPYSE
;
A
#
# COMPACT_ATOMS: atom_id res chain seq x y z
N MET A 1 13.52 6.39 -12.96
CA MET A 1 12.74 7.44 -12.27
C MET A 1 11.93 6.72 -11.21
N PRO A 2 11.87 7.21 -9.95
CA PRO A 2 10.94 6.64 -8.99
C PRO A 2 9.53 6.87 -9.55
N LYS A 3 8.82 5.77 -9.79
CA LYS A 3 7.46 5.72 -10.29
C LYS A 3 6.61 5.23 -9.11
N GLU A 4 5.39 5.71 -8.99
CA GLU A 4 4.47 5.46 -7.85
C GLU A 4 4.78 6.25 -6.56
N LEU A 5 5.52 7.36 -6.66
CA LEU A 5 5.75 8.23 -5.50
C LEU A 5 4.46 8.85 -4.96
N THR A 6 3.51 9.13 -5.85
CA THR A 6 2.21 9.68 -5.49
C THR A 6 1.44 8.71 -4.61
N HIS A 7 1.36 7.42 -4.97
CA HIS A 7 0.69 6.41 -4.15
C HIS A 7 1.38 6.20 -2.81
N TRP A 8 2.72 6.22 -2.76
CA TRP A 8 3.44 6.21 -1.48
C TRP A 8 3.11 7.39 -0.59
N TYR A 9 3.15 8.60 -1.15
CA TYR A 9 2.83 9.81 -0.41
C TYR A 9 1.42 9.73 0.19
N LEU A 10 0.44 9.29 -0.60
CA LEU A 10 -0.94 9.11 -0.14
C LEU A 10 -1.04 8.04 0.95
N ALA A 11 -0.36 6.90 0.78
CA ALA A 11 -0.33 5.84 1.77
C ALA A 11 0.26 6.33 3.10
N GLU A 12 1.36 7.09 3.08
CA GLU A 12 1.93 7.71 4.28
C GLU A 12 0.99 8.70 4.95
N LYS A 13 0.28 9.55 4.18
CA LYS A 13 -0.71 10.46 4.77
C LYS A 13 -1.87 9.70 5.40
N VAL A 14 -2.30 8.59 4.81
CA VAL A 14 -3.29 7.68 5.41
C VAL A 14 -2.75 7.06 6.70
N ALA A 15 -1.53 6.52 6.69
CA ALA A 15 -0.89 5.98 7.88
C ALA A 15 -0.75 7.06 8.98
N HIS A 16 -0.31 8.26 8.61
CA HIS A 16 -0.20 9.37 9.54
C HIS A 16 -1.54 9.71 10.18
N ALA A 17 -2.60 9.85 9.38
CA ALA A 17 -3.94 10.18 9.86
C ALA A 17 -4.52 9.09 10.78
N ILE A 18 -4.31 7.81 10.45
CA ILE A 18 -4.80 6.67 11.25
C ILE A 18 -4.02 6.49 12.55
N LEU A 19 -2.72 6.80 12.55
CA LEU A 19 -1.83 6.55 13.68
C LEU A 19 -1.65 7.74 14.62
N THR A 20 -1.99 8.95 14.17
CA THR A 20 -2.09 10.10 15.08
C THR A 20 -3.34 9.90 15.94
N PRO A 21 -3.23 9.86 17.27
CA PRO A 21 -4.41 9.92 18.13
C PRO A 21 -5.22 11.15 17.71
N MET A 22 -6.51 11.00 17.40
CA MET A 22 -7.38 12.17 17.32
C MET A 22 -7.23 12.89 18.66
N GLU A 23 -6.71 14.12 18.65
CA GLU A 23 -6.91 15.03 19.76
C GLU A 23 -8.42 15.03 19.98
N ARG A 24 -8.86 14.57 21.15
CA ARG A 24 -10.29 14.53 21.50
C ARG A 24 -10.79 15.97 21.60
N GLU A 25 -11.09 16.60 20.48
CA GLU A 25 -12.09 17.66 20.46
C GLU A 25 -13.45 16.98 20.67
N ASP A 26 -14.13 17.43 21.73
CA ASP A 26 -15.44 16.99 22.22
C ASP A 26 -15.56 15.63 22.93
N SER A 27 -15.02 15.62 24.15
CA SER A 27 -15.41 14.71 25.25
C SER A 27 -16.83 14.93 25.80
N ARG A 28 -17.80 15.38 24.99
CA ARG A 28 -19.19 15.66 25.46
C ARG A 28 -20.29 14.76 24.93
N LEU A 29 -20.03 13.81 24.02
CA LEU A 29 -21.11 13.02 23.40
C LEU A 29 -21.11 11.50 23.64
N TYR A 30 -20.15 10.94 24.37
CA TYR A 30 -20.21 9.54 24.78
C TYR A 30 -19.93 9.37 26.27
N SER A 31 -20.98 9.53 27.07
CA SER A 31 -21.03 9.06 28.45
C SER A 31 -21.83 7.76 28.50
N ALA A 32 -21.13 6.64 28.50
CA ALA A 32 -21.64 5.38 29.06
C ALA A 32 -20.55 4.85 30.01
N PRO A 33 -20.87 4.55 31.28
CA PRO A 33 -19.88 4.15 32.27
C PRO A 33 -19.59 2.66 32.15
N LEU A 34 -18.32 2.32 31.92
CA LEU A 34 -17.77 1.02 32.28
C LEU A 34 -16.46 1.28 33.02
N ASP A 35 -16.42 0.84 34.28
CA ASP A 35 -15.31 0.99 35.22
C ASP A 35 -13.96 0.55 34.61
N PRO A 36 -12.85 1.27 34.86
CA PRO A 36 -11.53 0.82 34.47
C PRO A 36 -10.88 0.03 35.62
N THR A 37 -10.48 -1.21 35.35
CA THR A 37 -9.41 -1.85 36.13
C THR A 37 -8.04 -1.38 35.58
N PRO A 38 -7.10 -0.97 36.45
CA PRO A 38 -5.81 -0.43 36.03
C PRO A 38 -4.77 -1.55 35.86
N SER A 39 -4.51 -1.96 34.61
CA SER A 39 -3.27 -2.65 34.21
C SER A 39 -3.05 -2.45 32.71
N ASP A 40 -1.89 -1.90 32.35
CA ASP A 40 -1.29 -1.90 31.01
C ASP A 40 -1.91 -0.97 29.94
N LEU A 41 -1.84 0.34 30.18
CA LEU A 41 -2.18 1.41 29.23
C LEU A 41 -1.14 1.53 28.09
N ALA A 42 -1.00 0.49 27.27
CA ALA A 42 -0.65 0.73 25.87
C ALA A 42 -1.93 1.20 25.17
N PRO A 43 -1.92 2.29 24.37
CA PRO A 43 -3.11 2.68 23.63
C PRO A 43 -3.56 1.50 22.74
N SER A 44 -4.78 1.02 22.99
CA SER A 44 -5.40 0.00 22.13
C SER A 44 -5.76 0.66 20.80
N TYR A 45 -4.90 0.47 19.81
CA TYR A 45 -5.13 0.96 18.46
C TYR A 45 -6.30 0.20 17.80
N PRO A 46 -7.16 0.88 17.01
CA PRO A 46 -8.10 0.20 16.13
C PRO A 46 -7.40 -0.85 15.28
N ALA A 47 -8.10 -1.92 14.87
CA ALA A 47 -7.51 -3.03 14.12
C ALA A 47 -6.69 -2.58 12.89
N LEU A 48 -7.18 -1.57 12.16
CA LEU A 48 -6.50 -0.97 11.01
C LEU A 48 -5.15 -0.35 11.39
N ALA A 49 -5.13 0.44 12.46
CA ALA A 49 -3.92 1.07 12.97
C ALA A 49 -2.90 0.03 13.46
N ARG A 50 -3.36 -1.08 14.03
CA ARG A 50 -2.48 -2.20 14.42
C ARG A 50 -1.80 -2.83 13.21
N CYS A 51 -2.52 -3.10 12.12
CA CYS A 51 -1.94 -3.64 10.89
C CYS A 51 -0.82 -2.72 10.36
N ILE A 52 -1.12 -1.43 10.15
CA ILE A 52 -0.17 -0.47 9.58
C ILE A 52 1.07 -0.32 10.48
N ARG A 53 0.90 -0.26 11.81
CA ARG A 53 2.03 -0.17 12.75
C ARG A 53 2.91 -1.41 12.78
N SER A 54 2.29 -2.58 12.70
CA SER A 54 3.00 -3.85 12.82
C SER A 54 3.72 -4.23 11.54
N ALA A 55 3.25 -3.76 10.38
CA ALA A 55 3.85 -4.07 9.10
C ALA A 55 3.86 -2.88 8.10
N PRO A 56 4.61 -1.81 8.40
CA PRO A 56 4.67 -0.61 7.55
C PRO A 56 5.26 -0.85 6.16
N TYR A 57 6.30 -1.69 6.01
CA TYR A 57 6.87 -1.96 4.68
C TYR A 57 5.88 -2.72 3.79
N THR A 58 5.13 -3.63 4.40
CA THR A 58 4.10 -4.43 3.75
C THR A 58 2.89 -3.58 3.35
N PHE A 59 2.50 -2.61 4.19
CA PHE A 59 1.50 -1.60 3.84
C PHE A 59 1.94 -0.76 2.63
N LEU A 60 3.15 -0.20 2.65
CA LEU A 60 3.69 0.57 1.53
C LEU A 60 3.82 -0.26 0.25
N LEU A 61 4.20 -1.53 0.39
CA LEU A 61 4.25 -2.47 -0.72
C LEU A 61 2.87 -2.73 -1.32
N GLY A 62 1.81 -2.83 -0.49
CA GLY A 62 0.44 -2.92 -0.97
C GLY A 62 0.01 -1.68 -1.77
N ALA A 63 0.45 -0.50 -1.35
CA ALA A 63 0.09 0.78 -1.98
C ALA A 63 0.70 1.01 -3.38
N VAL A 64 1.82 0.35 -3.70
CA VAL A 64 2.47 0.45 -5.03
C VAL A 64 2.53 -0.89 -5.75
N GLY A 65 2.13 -1.96 -5.07
CA GLY A 65 2.21 -3.33 -5.53
C GLY A 65 1.59 -3.54 -6.90
N PRO A 66 0.36 -3.08 -7.16
CA PRO A 66 -0.30 -3.31 -8.45
C PRO A 66 0.50 -2.83 -9.65
N ASP A 67 1.01 -1.60 -9.58
CA ASP A 67 1.76 -1.01 -10.69
C ASP A 67 3.17 -1.52 -10.82
N TYR A 68 3.80 -1.84 -9.69
CA TYR A 68 5.18 -2.30 -9.70
C TYR A 68 5.36 -3.56 -10.56
N LEU A 69 4.36 -4.44 -10.60
CA LEU A 69 4.47 -5.69 -11.36
C LEU A 69 4.65 -5.43 -12.87
N PHE A 70 4.26 -4.26 -13.40
CA PHE A 70 4.56 -3.86 -14.77
C PHE A 70 6.06 -3.58 -15.01
N TYR A 71 6.80 -3.25 -13.95
CA TYR A 71 8.25 -2.98 -13.97
C TYR A 71 9.11 -4.22 -13.81
N TYR A 72 8.52 -5.41 -13.71
CA TYR A 72 9.25 -6.64 -13.95
C TYR A 72 9.54 -6.73 -15.45
N LEU A 73 10.67 -6.16 -15.91
CA LEU A 73 10.95 -5.95 -17.33
C LEU A 73 11.59 -7.16 -18.04
N LYS A 74 12.25 -8.05 -17.28
CA LYS A 74 13.07 -9.16 -17.82
C LYS A 74 12.99 -10.37 -16.88
N GLY A 75 13.08 -11.57 -17.45
CA GLY A 75 13.00 -12.84 -16.72
C GLY A 75 11.86 -13.71 -17.22
N THR A 76 11.88 -14.99 -16.85
CA THR A 76 10.85 -15.97 -17.24
C THR A 76 9.49 -15.64 -16.66
N GLU A 77 9.44 -14.95 -15.52
CA GLU A 77 8.20 -14.63 -14.81
C GLU A 77 7.53 -13.33 -15.31
N ARG A 78 8.13 -12.63 -16.29
CA ARG A 78 7.67 -11.31 -16.76
C ARG A 78 6.19 -11.27 -17.11
N GLU A 79 5.73 -12.25 -17.89
CA GLU A 79 4.35 -12.28 -18.38
C GLU A 79 3.38 -12.56 -17.24
N THR A 80 3.77 -13.43 -16.31
CA THR A 80 3.02 -13.74 -15.09
C THR A 80 2.86 -12.51 -14.19
N PHE A 81 3.94 -11.75 -13.96
CA PHE A 81 3.88 -10.51 -13.18
C PHE A 81 3.01 -9.44 -13.87
N GLN A 82 3.16 -9.26 -15.18
CA GLN A 82 2.33 -8.31 -15.91
C GLN A 82 0.86 -8.75 -15.95
N ALA A 83 0.57 -10.05 -16.03
CA ALA A 83 -0.79 -10.57 -15.93
C ALA A 83 -1.39 -10.32 -14.53
N ALA A 84 -0.61 -10.55 -13.47
CA ALA A 84 -0.99 -10.21 -12.10
C ALA A 84 -1.33 -8.71 -11.96
N ALA A 85 -0.48 -7.84 -12.51
CA ALA A 85 -0.70 -6.39 -12.54
C ALA A 85 -2.06 -6.04 -13.17
N MET A 86 -2.37 -6.67 -14.30
CA MET A 86 -3.64 -6.46 -15.01
C MET A 86 -4.85 -6.92 -14.18
N VAL A 87 -4.74 -8.04 -13.45
CA VAL A 87 -5.82 -8.51 -12.56
C VAL A 87 -6.05 -7.52 -11.43
N LEU A 88 -4.98 -7.03 -10.80
CA LEU A 88 -5.06 -6.08 -9.70
C LEU A 88 -5.67 -4.73 -10.11
N HIS A 89 -5.53 -4.32 -11.38
CA HIS A 89 -6.16 -3.13 -11.95
C HIS A 89 -7.57 -3.36 -12.52
N GLY A 90 -8.17 -4.54 -12.31
CA GLY A 90 -9.52 -4.82 -12.82
C GLY A 90 -9.55 -4.86 -14.35
N ARG A 91 -8.70 -5.70 -14.94
CA ARG A 91 -8.66 -5.99 -16.38
C ARG A 91 -10.04 -5.96 -17.03
N ASP A 92 -10.15 -5.26 -18.17
CA ASP A 92 -11.35 -5.17 -19.01
C ASP A 92 -12.61 -4.63 -18.29
N GLY A 93 -12.42 -3.76 -17.28
CA GLY A 93 -13.53 -3.19 -16.49
C GLY A 93 -13.95 -4.09 -15.33
N GLY A 94 -13.10 -5.04 -14.95
CA GLY A 94 -13.28 -5.90 -13.80
C GLY A 94 -13.31 -5.12 -12.47
N ASN A 95 -13.86 -5.76 -11.45
CA ASN A 95 -13.97 -5.20 -10.12
C ASN A 95 -12.59 -5.14 -9.43
N THR A 96 -12.02 -3.94 -9.30
CA THR A 96 -10.75 -3.68 -8.60
C THR A 96 -10.80 -3.99 -7.09
N LEU A 97 -11.98 -4.21 -6.51
CA LEU A 97 -12.10 -4.70 -5.13
C LEU A 97 -12.15 -6.22 -5.03
N ARG A 98 -12.24 -6.95 -6.15
CA ARG A 98 -12.27 -8.43 -6.13
C ARG A 98 -11.02 -9.05 -5.49
N PRO A 99 -9.79 -8.56 -5.73
CA PRO A 99 -8.59 -9.05 -5.05
C PRO A 99 -8.68 -9.01 -3.51
N LEU A 100 -9.29 -7.95 -2.95
CA LEU A 100 -9.53 -7.86 -1.50
C LEU A 100 -10.48 -8.96 -1.02
N VAL A 101 -11.61 -9.13 -1.70
CA VAL A 101 -12.61 -10.14 -1.34
C VAL A 101 -11.99 -11.54 -1.43
N SER A 102 -11.28 -11.83 -2.51
CA SER A 102 -10.63 -13.13 -2.72
C SER A 102 -9.53 -13.42 -1.70
N ALA A 103 -8.79 -12.40 -1.25
CA ALA A 103 -7.87 -12.57 -0.14
C ALA A 103 -8.61 -12.92 1.16
N VAL A 104 -9.66 -12.17 1.52
CA VAL A 104 -10.45 -12.47 2.72
C VAL A 104 -11.03 -13.89 2.67
N GLU A 105 -11.54 -14.32 1.51
CA GLU A 105 -12.05 -15.68 1.28
C GLU A 105 -10.95 -16.74 1.44
N ALA A 106 -9.79 -16.56 0.79
CA ALA A 106 -8.69 -17.51 0.81
C ALA A 106 -8.08 -17.71 2.21
N TYR A 107 -8.07 -16.65 3.01
CA TYR A 107 -7.62 -16.70 4.40
C TYR A 107 -8.75 -17.08 5.39
N GLY A 108 -9.94 -17.47 4.91
CA GLY A 108 -11.05 -17.88 5.76
C GLY A 108 -11.52 -16.78 6.73
N GLY A 109 -11.41 -15.52 6.33
CA GLY A 109 -11.71 -14.35 7.15
C GLY A 109 -10.71 -14.08 8.29
N ARG A 110 -9.59 -14.80 8.35
CA ARG A 110 -8.56 -14.65 9.39
C ARG A 110 -7.17 -14.63 8.78
N PHE A 111 -6.53 -13.47 8.84
CA PHE A 111 -5.16 -13.28 8.38
C PHE A 111 -4.37 -12.48 9.43
N ASP A 112 -3.04 -12.56 9.35
CA ASP A 112 -2.16 -11.84 10.26
C ASP A 112 -2.12 -10.32 9.97
N LEU A 113 -1.41 -9.60 10.82
CA LEU A 113 -1.31 -8.14 10.71
C LEU A 113 -0.58 -7.70 9.43
N ALA A 114 0.34 -8.51 8.89
CA ALA A 114 1.11 -8.17 7.70
C ALA A 114 0.27 -8.30 6.43
N VAL A 115 -0.48 -9.40 6.28
CA VAL A 115 -1.48 -9.54 5.22
C VAL A 115 -2.52 -8.41 5.33
N GLY A 116 -2.99 -8.12 6.54
CA GLY A 116 -3.91 -6.99 6.76
C GLY A 116 -3.30 -5.65 6.33
N ALA A 117 -2.03 -5.41 6.62
CA ALA A 117 -1.32 -4.21 6.20
C ALA A 117 -1.21 -4.11 4.68
N PHE A 118 -0.86 -5.20 4.00
CA PHE A 118 -0.80 -5.25 2.53
C PHE A 118 -2.16 -4.90 1.90
N LEU A 119 -3.24 -5.52 2.39
CA LEU A 119 -4.59 -5.28 1.87
C LEU A 119 -5.05 -3.83 2.10
N LEU A 120 -4.65 -3.21 3.21
CA LEU A 120 -4.92 -1.78 3.44
C LEU A 120 -4.10 -0.88 2.53
N GLY A 121 -2.86 -1.24 2.23
CA GLY A 121 -2.05 -0.56 1.23
C GLY A 121 -2.69 -0.65 -0.15
N TYR A 122 -3.12 -1.84 -0.55
CA TYR A 122 -3.81 -2.06 -1.82
C TYR A 122 -5.13 -1.27 -1.91
N LEU A 123 -5.89 -1.18 -0.81
CA LEU A 123 -7.08 -0.34 -0.77
C LEU A 123 -6.73 1.15 -0.96
N ALA A 124 -5.67 1.63 -0.34
CA ALA A 124 -5.19 3.00 -0.54
C ALA A 124 -4.81 3.25 -2.01
N HIS A 125 -4.20 2.27 -2.67
CA HIS A 125 -3.90 2.31 -4.10
C HIS A 125 -5.19 2.47 -4.94
N VAL A 126 -6.17 1.58 -4.75
CA VAL A 126 -7.44 1.62 -5.49
C VAL A 126 -8.16 2.96 -5.32
N VAL A 127 -8.14 3.52 -4.11
CA VAL A 127 -8.72 4.84 -3.83
C VAL A 127 -7.94 5.95 -4.54
N GLY A 128 -6.60 5.87 -4.54
CA GLY A 128 -5.74 6.78 -5.30
C GLY A 128 -6.12 6.79 -6.79
N ASP A 129 -6.10 5.63 -7.42
CA ASP A 129 -6.48 5.48 -8.83
C ASP A 129 -7.87 6.03 -9.14
N ALA A 130 -8.86 5.75 -8.28
CA ALA A 130 -10.22 6.25 -8.46
C ALA A 130 -10.31 7.79 -8.45
N VAL A 131 -9.42 8.47 -7.71
CA VAL A 131 -9.34 9.93 -7.65
C VAL A 131 -8.54 10.52 -8.82
N PHE A 132 -7.43 9.90 -9.20
CA PHE A 132 -6.51 10.46 -10.20
C PHE A 132 -6.85 10.07 -11.65
N HIS A 133 -7.37 8.86 -11.89
CA HIS A 133 -7.67 8.42 -13.25
C HIS A 133 -8.69 9.26 -14.01
N PRO A 134 -9.73 9.88 -13.41
CA PRO A 134 -10.57 10.82 -14.14
C PRO A 134 -9.77 11.95 -14.81
N LEU A 135 -8.78 12.53 -14.12
CA LEU A 135 -7.90 13.55 -14.67
C LEU A 135 -6.96 12.98 -15.74
N VAL A 136 -6.34 11.83 -15.47
CA VAL A 136 -5.40 11.20 -16.41
C VAL A 136 -6.11 10.82 -17.71
N LEU A 137 -7.24 10.12 -17.61
CA LEU A 137 -8.04 9.69 -18.76
C LEU A 137 -8.62 10.87 -19.54
N TYR A 138 -9.01 11.95 -18.85
CA TYR A 138 -9.43 13.18 -19.53
C TYR A 138 -8.27 13.82 -20.32
N SER A 139 -7.06 13.79 -19.77
CA SER A 139 -5.89 14.47 -20.34
C SER A 139 -5.25 13.72 -21.50
N VAL A 140 -5.19 12.39 -21.45
CA VAL A 140 -4.43 11.57 -22.42
C VAL A 140 -5.26 10.45 -23.08
N GLY A 141 -6.49 10.23 -22.63
CA GLY A 141 -7.36 9.16 -23.13
C GLY A 141 -7.04 7.77 -22.57
N LYS A 142 -7.79 6.77 -23.04
CA LYS A 142 -7.61 5.33 -22.72
C LYS A 142 -7.24 4.57 -23.99
N GLY A 143 -6.31 3.62 -23.92
CA GLY A 143 -6.02 2.73 -25.04
C GLY A 143 -4.57 2.27 -25.07
N GLN A 144 -4.20 1.62 -26.17
CA GLN A 144 -2.84 1.14 -26.44
C GLN A 144 -2.04 2.16 -27.26
N GLY A 145 -0.71 2.06 -27.24
CA GLY A 145 0.17 2.90 -28.05
C GLY A 145 0.35 4.29 -27.43
N ARG A 146 0.02 5.35 -28.19
CA ARG A 146 0.27 6.73 -27.75
C ARG A 146 -0.46 7.12 -26.45
N PRO A 147 -1.78 6.87 -26.28
CA PRO A 147 -2.48 7.16 -25.03
C PRO A 147 -1.83 6.47 -23.82
N GLN A 148 -1.43 5.21 -23.95
CA GLN A 148 -0.74 4.47 -22.88
C GLN A 148 0.61 5.11 -22.52
N TYR A 149 1.40 5.47 -23.53
CA TYR A 149 2.67 6.15 -23.29
C TYR A 149 2.47 7.50 -22.59
N GLU A 150 1.53 8.31 -23.07
CA GLU A 150 1.23 9.62 -22.50
C GLU A 150 0.64 9.50 -21.08
N HIS A 151 -0.13 8.45 -20.79
CA HIS A 151 -0.61 8.09 -19.45
C HIS A 151 0.57 7.93 -18.49
N HIS A 152 1.53 7.08 -18.82
CA HIS A 152 2.71 6.87 -17.98
C HIS A 152 3.57 8.13 -17.83
N VAL A 153 3.66 8.97 -18.87
CA VAL A 153 4.38 10.25 -18.80
C VAL A 153 3.68 11.21 -17.83
N LEU A 154 2.35 11.30 -17.89
CA LEU A 154 1.57 12.16 -17.01
C LEU A 154 1.67 11.70 -15.54
N GLU A 155 1.52 10.40 -15.27
CA GLU A 155 1.75 9.82 -13.94
C GLU A 155 3.16 10.12 -13.40
N SER A 156 4.17 9.94 -14.25
CA SER A 156 5.56 10.24 -13.89
C SER A 156 5.75 11.74 -13.58
N ALA A 157 5.05 12.62 -14.30
CA ALA A 157 5.09 14.06 -14.02
C ALA A 157 4.39 14.40 -12.69
N LEU A 158 3.31 13.70 -12.35
CA LEU A 158 2.66 13.81 -11.04
C LEU A 158 3.59 13.38 -9.91
N ASP A 159 4.31 12.27 -10.08
CA ASP A 159 5.32 11.81 -9.12
C ASP A 159 6.43 12.85 -8.88
N LEU A 160 6.94 13.44 -9.96
CA LEU A 160 7.93 14.52 -9.86
C LEU A 160 7.36 15.79 -9.22
N TYR A 161 6.09 16.10 -9.49
CA TYR A 161 5.40 17.22 -8.86
C TYR A 161 5.25 16.98 -7.35
N VAL A 162 4.81 15.79 -6.94
CA VAL A 162 4.67 15.41 -5.53
C VAL A 162 6.02 15.46 -4.83
N LEU A 163 7.05 14.88 -5.44
CA LEU A 163 8.42 14.93 -4.92
C LEU A 163 8.92 16.36 -4.74
N LYS A 164 8.67 17.24 -5.72
CA LYS A 164 9.13 18.63 -5.67
C LYS A 164 8.44 19.43 -4.56
N HIS A 165 7.13 19.25 -4.37
CA HIS A 165 6.34 20.10 -3.48
C HIS A 165 6.27 19.55 -2.06
N TRP A 166 6.27 18.23 -1.92
CA TRP A 166 6.06 17.57 -0.64
C TRP A 166 7.17 16.59 -0.28
N GLY A 167 8.18 16.38 -1.14
CA GLY A 167 9.26 15.44 -0.84
C GLY A 167 10.06 15.75 0.42
N ASN A 168 9.96 16.98 0.93
CA ASN A 168 10.65 17.44 2.12
C ASN A 168 9.74 17.56 3.36
N GLU A 169 8.41 17.32 3.28
CA GLU A 169 7.59 17.40 4.52
C GLU A 169 7.86 16.20 5.44
N GLU A 170 7.73 16.43 6.73
CA GLU A 170 7.77 15.37 7.73
C GLU A 170 6.63 14.36 7.47
N GLY A 171 7.00 13.09 7.28
CA GLY A 171 6.05 12.03 6.92
C GLY A 171 5.36 12.17 5.56
N ALA A 172 5.81 13.06 4.66
CA ALA A 172 5.25 13.15 3.31
C ALA A 172 5.73 12.04 2.38
N LEU A 173 7.04 11.88 2.32
CA LEU A 173 7.64 10.63 1.84
C LEU A 173 8.03 9.88 3.11
N PRO A 174 7.96 8.52 3.17
CA PRO A 174 8.34 7.70 4.34
C PRO A 174 9.61 8.19 5.08
N SER A 175 9.40 9.15 5.97
CA SER A 175 10.43 9.87 6.70
C SER A 175 9.94 9.92 8.13
N ARG A 176 10.42 8.91 8.89
CA ARG A 176 10.52 8.86 10.34
C ARG A 176 9.23 9.04 11.13
N ARG A 177 8.51 7.94 11.37
CA ARG A 177 7.80 7.77 12.65
C ARG A 177 8.59 6.87 13.60
N THR A 178 9.22 7.54 14.55
CA THR A 178 9.75 7.04 15.81
C THR A 178 8.63 6.42 16.65
N THR A 179 8.46 5.11 16.56
CA THR A 179 7.97 4.33 17.70
C THR A 179 8.75 3.03 17.79
N LEU A 180 9.97 3.09 18.32
CA LEU A 180 10.69 2.03 19.03
C LEU A 180 12.12 2.55 19.28
N ALA A 181 12.57 2.47 20.53
CA ALA A 181 13.80 3.09 21.01
C ALA A 181 15.06 2.61 20.26
N GLY A 182 15.76 3.50 19.56
CA GLY A 182 17.09 3.23 18.99
C GLY A 182 17.58 4.28 17.99
N PRO A 183 18.87 4.69 18.01
CA PRO A 183 19.42 5.67 17.07
C PRO A 183 19.92 4.96 15.81
N ALA A 184 19.05 4.77 14.81
CA ALA A 184 19.48 4.40 13.47
C ALA A 184 18.58 5.05 12.42
N THR A 185 19.16 5.97 11.68
CA THR A 185 18.53 6.78 10.65
C THR A 185 18.47 5.99 9.34
N ARG A 186 17.31 5.44 8.95
CA ARG A 186 17.19 4.76 7.65
C ARG A 186 16.32 5.56 6.67
N ALA A 187 16.79 5.66 5.43
CA ALA A 187 16.21 6.44 4.36
C ALA A 187 14.94 5.77 3.79
N LEU A 188 14.16 6.60 3.09
CA LEU A 188 13.09 6.18 2.19
C LEU A 188 13.50 4.96 1.36
N PRO A 189 12.71 3.87 1.33
CA PRO A 189 12.78 3.00 0.19
C PRO A 189 12.26 3.83 -0.99
N THR A 190 13.16 4.31 -1.82
CA THR A 190 12.89 5.01 -3.09
C THR A 190 12.72 4.02 -4.26
N THR A 191 12.94 2.75 -3.96
CA THR A 191 12.87 1.63 -4.90
C THR A 191 12.10 0.47 -4.27
N LEU A 192 11.47 -0.36 -5.10
CA LEU A 192 10.87 -1.60 -4.60
C LEU A 192 11.91 -2.57 -4.03
N LYS A 193 13.16 -2.53 -4.52
CA LYS A 193 14.26 -3.31 -3.94
C LYS A 193 14.41 -2.98 -2.46
N GLU A 194 14.35 -1.70 -2.09
CA GLU A 194 14.44 -1.27 -0.70
C GLU A 194 13.20 -1.66 0.11
N LEU A 195 11.99 -1.62 -0.48
CA LEU A 195 10.77 -2.10 0.20
C LEU A 195 10.80 -3.60 0.47
N THR A 196 11.07 -4.41 -0.54
CA THR A 196 11.11 -5.88 -0.42
C THR A 196 12.24 -6.34 0.49
N TYR A 197 13.38 -5.65 0.46
CA TYR A 197 14.47 -5.84 1.40
C TYR A 197 14.06 -5.42 2.82
N GLY A 198 13.41 -4.26 2.99
CA GLY A 198 12.92 -3.77 4.28
C GLY A 198 11.93 -4.73 4.94
N MET A 199 10.95 -5.23 4.17
CA MET A 199 9.98 -6.24 4.58
C MET A 199 10.64 -7.53 5.08
N THR A 200 11.70 -7.98 4.37
CA THR A 200 12.44 -9.19 4.74
C THR A 200 13.32 -8.94 5.98
N GLU A 201 14.03 -7.83 6.06
CA GLU A 201 14.89 -7.49 7.20
C GLU A 201 14.11 -7.19 8.48
N SER A 202 12.92 -6.59 8.38
CA SER A 202 12.07 -6.32 9.53
C SER A 202 11.33 -7.56 10.03
N GLY A 203 11.31 -8.64 9.23
CA GLY A 203 10.57 -9.86 9.54
C GLY A 203 9.06 -9.72 9.38
N GLU A 204 8.58 -8.72 8.62
CA GLU A 204 7.14 -8.54 8.36
C GLU A 204 6.58 -9.65 7.49
N LEU A 205 7.27 -9.95 6.38
CA LEU A 205 6.99 -11.08 5.50
C LEU A 205 8.30 -11.57 4.90
N SER A 206 8.48 -12.89 4.85
CA SER A 206 9.50 -13.50 4.01
C SER A 206 9.13 -13.33 2.53
N ARG A 207 10.13 -13.45 1.64
CA ARG A 207 9.90 -13.48 0.18
C ARG A 207 8.89 -14.56 -0.22
N GLU A 208 8.92 -15.72 0.42
CA GLU A 208 8.02 -16.83 0.13
C GLU A 208 6.57 -16.51 0.52
N GLU A 209 6.37 -15.91 1.69
CA GLU A 209 5.05 -15.44 2.13
C GLU A 209 4.50 -14.33 1.25
N PHE A 210 5.36 -13.41 0.82
CA PHE A 210 4.97 -12.36 -0.12
C PHE A 210 4.53 -12.96 -1.47
N LEU A 211 5.26 -13.92 -2.02
CA LEU A 211 4.87 -14.57 -3.29
C LEU A 211 3.56 -15.35 -3.15
N ARG A 212 3.33 -16.01 -2.01
CA ARG A 212 2.03 -16.63 -1.70
C ARG A 212 0.90 -15.61 -1.66
N LEU A 213 1.11 -14.52 -0.92
CA LEU A 213 0.13 -13.43 -0.83
C LEU A 213 -0.16 -12.85 -2.21
N LEU A 214 0.88 -12.59 -3.01
CA LEU A 214 0.75 -12.11 -4.38
C LEU A 214 -0.07 -13.06 -5.24
N GLY A 215 0.14 -14.37 -5.11
CA GLY A 215 -0.66 -15.37 -5.80
C GLY A 215 -2.13 -15.35 -5.41
N VAL A 216 -2.42 -15.21 -4.11
CA VAL A 216 -3.79 -15.06 -3.60
C VAL A 216 -4.48 -13.83 -4.17
N VAL A 217 -3.83 -12.66 -4.12
CA VAL A 217 -4.45 -11.39 -4.55
C VAL A 217 -4.52 -11.25 -6.08
N SER A 218 -3.54 -11.81 -6.81
CA SER A 218 -3.42 -11.59 -8.26
C SER A 218 -3.96 -12.74 -9.11
N PHE A 219 -3.98 -13.96 -8.56
CA PHE A 219 -4.47 -15.15 -9.27
C PHE A 219 -5.68 -15.79 -8.56
N LEU A 220 -6.36 -15.03 -7.68
CA LEU A 220 -7.59 -15.44 -7.02
C LEU A 220 -7.46 -16.79 -6.27
N GLY A 221 -6.29 -17.02 -5.65
CA GLY A 221 -5.98 -18.27 -4.94
C GLY A 221 -5.28 -19.35 -5.78
N GLY A 222 -4.96 -19.07 -7.04
CA GLY A 222 -4.09 -19.93 -7.85
C GLY A 222 -2.63 -19.92 -7.34
N PRO A 223 -1.89 -21.04 -7.43
CA PRO A 223 -0.50 -21.09 -7.01
C PRO A 223 0.38 -20.19 -7.89
N TYR A 224 1.35 -19.52 -7.26
CA TYR A 224 2.51 -18.95 -7.94
C TYR A 224 3.49 -20.10 -8.24
N SER A 225 3.22 -20.88 -9.29
CA SER A 225 4.16 -21.88 -9.81
C SER A 225 3.77 -22.33 -11.21
N GLU A 226 4.48 -21.80 -12.21
CA GLU A 226 5.08 -22.60 -13.28
C GLU A 226 6.55 -22.21 -13.40
#